data_AF-A0A160VBV8-F1
#
_entry.id   AF-A0A160VBV8-F1
#
_cell.length_a   1.000
_cell.length_b   1.000
_cell.length_c   1.000
_cell.angle_alpha   90.00
_cell.angle_beta   90.00
_cell.angle_gamma   90.00
#
_symmetry.space_group_name_H-M   'P 1'
#
loop_
_entity.id
_entity.type
_entity.pdbx_description
1 polymer ?
#
loop_
_entity_poly.entity_id
_entity_poly.type
_entity_poly.pdbx_seq_one_letter_code
_entity_poly.pdbx_strand_id
1 'polypeptide(L)'
;MKSDGWKIASGLVPGEPNQGLVAEMGDSPARLPDYDDSGWEHDSDIQKRRSVGFTFAWYRIKVTIPDEVKGEKIGGGRVWFETNVDNYGEVYVDGNIDRDKWVVTGNNTPKRVLIDDPAVPGTEHSIAVLVANAPLGAPVGSIFMRYATLAFEPAPGP
;
A
#
# COMPACT_ATOMS: atom_id res chain seq x y z
N MET A 1 17.34 -1.27 6.36
CA MET A 1 15.91 -1.61 6.43
C MET A 1 15.71 -2.97 5.78
N LYS A 2 14.89 -3.84 6.38
CA LYS A 2 14.52 -5.15 5.81
C LYS A 2 13.11 -5.06 5.24
N SER A 3 12.89 -5.69 4.09
CA SER A 3 11.58 -5.93 3.51
C SER A 3 11.53 -7.31 2.86
N ASP A 4 10.33 -7.83 2.67
CA ASP A 4 10.08 -9.09 1.94
C ASP A 4 9.83 -8.88 0.44
N GLY A 5 10.16 -7.69 -0.10
CA GLY A 5 9.87 -7.36 -1.49
C GLY A 5 8.38 -7.08 -1.75
N TRP A 6 8.07 -6.47 -2.90
CA TRP A 6 6.68 -6.21 -3.28
C TRP A 6 6.02 -7.48 -3.82
N LYS A 7 4.83 -7.76 -3.29
CA LYS A 7 3.91 -8.79 -3.80
C LYS A 7 2.74 -8.14 -4.52
N ILE A 8 2.33 -8.69 -5.66
CA ILE A 8 1.16 -8.18 -6.41
C ILE A 8 0.18 -9.30 -6.80
N ALA A 9 -1.11 -9.00 -6.75
CA ALA A 9 -2.15 -9.82 -7.37
C ALA A 9 -3.30 -8.97 -7.94
N SER A 10 -4.01 -9.53 -8.92
CA SER A 10 -5.15 -8.89 -9.59
C SER A 10 -6.48 -9.21 -8.91
N GLY A 11 -7.42 -8.28 -9.01
CA GLY A 11 -8.79 -8.39 -8.51
C GLY A 11 -9.06 -7.59 -7.23
N LEU A 12 -10.35 -7.39 -6.90
CA LEU A 12 -10.78 -6.78 -5.64
C LEU A 12 -10.50 -7.72 -4.47
N VAL A 13 -10.81 -9.01 -4.65
CA VAL A 13 -10.34 -10.12 -3.80
C VAL A 13 -9.54 -11.07 -4.69
N PRO A 14 -8.20 -11.07 -4.59
CA PRO A 14 -7.37 -11.93 -5.41
C PRO A 14 -7.66 -13.42 -5.22
N GLY A 15 -7.68 -14.17 -6.33
CA GLY A 15 -7.93 -15.61 -6.35
C GLY A 15 -9.42 -16.01 -6.39
N GLU A 16 -10.33 -15.11 -6.07
CA GLU A 16 -11.76 -15.41 -6.01
C GLU A 16 -12.45 -15.38 -7.40
N PRO A 17 -13.57 -16.12 -7.58
CA PRO A 17 -14.41 -16.00 -8.76
C PRO A 17 -14.83 -14.55 -9.02
N ASN A 18 -14.92 -14.17 -10.30
CA ASN A 18 -15.23 -12.80 -10.70
C ASN A 18 -14.33 -11.73 -10.04
N GLN A 19 -13.08 -12.09 -9.70
CA GLN A 19 -12.12 -11.21 -9.05
C GLN A 19 -12.61 -10.61 -7.72
N GLY A 20 -13.53 -11.28 -7.03
CA GLY A 20 -14.12 -10.81 -5.78
C GLY A 20 -15.16 -9.71 -5.93
N LEU A 21 -15.62 -9.40 -7.15
CA LEU A 21 -16.72 -8.45 -7.39
C LEU A 21 -18.06 -9.13 -7.07
N VAL A 22 -18.33 -9.26 -5.78
CA VAL A 22 -19.57 -9.76 -5.21
C VAL A 22 -20.36 -8.57 -4.65
N ALA A 23 -21.64 -8.48 -4.99
CA ALA A 23 -22.49 -7.40 -4.50
C ALA A 23 -22.57 -7.42 -2.96
N GLU A 24 -22.55 -6.24 -2.34
CA GLU A 24 -22.73 -6.03 -0.89
C GLU A 24 -21.66 -6.68 0.01
N MET A 25 -20.53 -7.13 -0.57
CA MET A 25 -19.39 -7.57 0.22
C MET A 25 -18.89 -6.43 1.13
N GLY A 26 -18.71 -6.74 2.42
CA GLY A 26 -18.39 -5.74 3.44
C GLY A 26 -16.96 -5.20 3.37
N ASP A 27 -16.00 -6.04 2.96
CA ASP A 27 -14.59 -5.66 2.79
C ASP A 27 -13.82 -6.64 1.90
N SER A 28 -12.58 -6.29 1.55
CA SER A 28 -11.63 -7.22 0.93
C SER A 28 -10.59 -7.67 1.97
N PRO A 29 -10.38 -8.98 2.15
CA PRO A 29 -9.43 -9.50 3.14
C PRO A 29 -7.98 -9.19 2.78
N ALA A 30 -7.67 -8.87 1.50
CA ALA A 30 -6.32 -8.52 1.05
C ALA A 30 -5.75 -7.25 1.71
N ARG A 31 -6.58 -6.46 2.42
CA ARG A 31 -6.14 -5.34 3.25
C ARG A 31 -5.50 -5.78 4.58
N LEU A 32 -5.85 -6.97 5.08
CA LEU A 32 -5.51 -7.39 6.45
C LEU A 32 -4.02 -7.78 6.58
N PRO A 33 -3.39 -7.53 7.74
CA PRO A 33 -1.96 -7.80 7.94
C PRO A 33 -1.61 -9.29 7.90
N ASP A 34 -2.54 -10.16 8.27
CA ASP A 34 -2.42 -11.62 8.32
C ASP A 34 -2.90 -12.32 7.04
N TYR A 35 -3.35 -11.58 6.03
CA TYR A 35 -3.71 -12.15 4.73
C TYR A 35 -2.53 -12.91 4.12
N ASP A 36 -2.78 -14.16 3.70
CA ASP A 36 -1.79 -15.01 3.05
C ASP A 36 -1.58 -14.60 1.58
N ASP A 37 -0.50 -13.86 1.36
CA ASP A 37 -0.05 -13.42 0.04
C ASP A 37 1.09 -14.29 -0.54
N SER A 38 1.34 -15.48 0.03
CA SER A 38 2.45 -16.35 -0.41
C SER A 38 2.33 -16.84 -1.86
N GLY A 39 1.11 -16.87 -2.41
CA GLY A 39 0.84 -17.24 -3.80
C GLY A 39 0.96 -16.09 -4.81
N TRP A 40 1.28 -14.88 -4.37
CA TRP A 40 1.34 -13.69 -5.24
C TRP A 40 2.67 -13.59 -6.00
N GLU A 41 2.71 -12.78 -7.06
CA GLU A 41 3.96 -12.49 -7.78
C GLU A 41 4.91 -11.73 -6.84
N HIS A 42 6.06 -12.34 -6.54
CA HIS A 42 7.09 -11.82 -5.63
C HIS A 42 8.11 -10.93 -6.35
N ASP A 43 8.76 -10.00 -5.63
CA ASP A 43 9.70 -9.00 -6.17
C ASP A 43 9.15 -8.26 -7.40
N SER A 44 7.85 -7.94 -7.33
CA SER A 44 7.12 -7.34 -8.43
C SER A 44 7.61 -5.93 -8.75
N ASP A 45 7.75 -5.65 -10.04
CA ASP A 45 7.93 -4.27 -10.52
C ASP A 45 6.63 -3.47 -10.31
N ILE A 46 6.67 -2.56 -9.33
CA ILE A 46 5.54 -1.70 -8.98
C ILE A 46 5.18 -0.69 -10.06
N GLN A 47 6.14 -0.35 -10.95
CA GLN A 47 5.97 0.59 -12.05
C GLN A 47 5.49 -0.09 -13.34
N LYS A 48 5.49 -1.42 -13.39
CA LYS A 48 4.95 -2.18 -14.51
C LYS A 48 3.48 -1.83 -14.70
N ARG A 49 3.17 -1.25 -15.86
CA ARG A 49 1.81 -0.89 -16.26
C ARG A 49 0.99 -2.16 -16.48
N ARG A 50 -0.12 -2.28 -15.75
CA ARG A 50 -1.09 -3.37 -15.84
C ARG A 50 -2.48 -2.78 -16.13
N SER A 51 -3.44 -3.60 -16.57
CA SER A 51 -4.86 -3.29 -16.88
C SER A 51 -5.25 -3.57 -18.33
N VAL A 52 -6.49 -4.05 -18.51
CA VAL A 52 -7.21 -4.18 -19.80
C VAL A 52 -8.63 -3.57 -19.73
N GLY A 53 -8.95 -2.80 -18.69
CA GLY A 53 -10.31 -2.27 -18.44
C GLY A 53 -10.54 -1.94 -16.97
N PHE A 54 -11.78 -2.07 -16.46
CA PHE A 54 -12.07 -1.87 -15.03
C PHE A 54 -11.34 -2.93 -14.19
N THR A 55 -10.17 -2.57 -13.69
CA THR A 55 -9.22 -3.51 -13.08
C THR A 55 -8.88 -3.05 -11.68
N PHE A 56 -8.73 -4.02 -10.78
CA PHE A 56 -8.18 -3.84 -9.45
C PHE A 56 -6.86 -4.61 -9.33
N ALA A 57 -5.92 -4.08 -8.56
CA ALA A 57 -4.75 -4.81 -8.13
C ALA A 57 -4.37 -4.42 -6.71
N TRP A 58 -3.76 -5.37 -6.00
CA TRP A 58 -3.20 -5.15 -4.69
C TRP A 58 -1.68 -5.23 -4.76
N TYR A 59 -1.01 -4.30 -4.10
CA TYR A 59 0.42 -4.35 -3.81
C TYR A 59 0.61 -4.49 -2.31
N ARG A 60 1.40 -5.47 -1.87
CA ARG A 60 1.67 -5.73 -0.46
C ARG A 60 3.16 -5.81 -0.19
N ILE A 61 3.58 -5.30 0.97
CA ILE A 61 4.94 -5.41 1.48
C ILE A 61 4.91 -5.44 3.01
N LYS A 62 5.80 -6.24 3.61
CA LYS A 62 6.12 -6.19 5.03
C LYS A 62 7.44 -5.48 5.23
N VAL A 63 7.47 -4.56 6.18
CA VAL A 63 8.63 -3.74 6.48
C VAL A 63 8.98 -3.81 7.96
N THR A 64 10.26 -3.93 8.28
CA THR A 64 10.76 -3.83 9.65
C THR A 64 11.40 -2.46 9.88
N ILE A 65 10.97 -1.76 10.93
CA ILE A 65 11.55 -0.47 11.32
C ILE A 65 13.03 -0.68 11.71
N PRO A 66 13.98 -0.03 11.02
CA PRO A 66 15.40 -0.18 11.35
C PRO A 66 15.78 0.66 12.58
N ASP A 67 16.88 0.30 13.24
CA ASP A 67 17.47 1.13 14.30
C ASP A 67 17.95 2.50 13.78
N GLU A 68 18.49 2.50 12.55
CA GLU A 68 19.16 3.65 11.96
C GLU A 68 18.94 3.72 10.44
N VAL A 69 18.86 4.94 9.89
CA VAL A 69 18.92 5.20 8.45
C VAL A 69 19.93 6.31 8.19
N LYS A 70 20.96 6.02 7.38
CA LYS A 70 22.00 6.99 6.98
C LYS A 70 22.70 7.71 8.15
N GLY A 71 22.99 7.05 9.27
CA GLY A 71 23.62 7.68 10.44
C GLY A 71 22.65 8.14 11.53
N GLU A 72 21.36 8.25 11.22
CA GLU A 72 20.35 8.83 12.12
C GLU A 72 19.52 7.77 12.83
N LYS A 73 19.39 7.89 14.15
CA LYS A 73 18.53 7.01 14.96
C LYS A 73 17.07 7.26 14.63
N ILE A 74 16.33 6.18 14.40
CA ILE A 74 14.90 6.26 14.06
C ILE A 74 14.01 6.24 15.30
N GLY A 75 14.47 5.55 16.37
CA GLY A 75 13.68 5.36 17.59
C GLY A 75 13.16 6.68 18.18
N GLY A 76 11.86 6.72 18.47
CA GLY A 76 11.19 7.91 19.00
C GLY A 76 10.74 8.94 17.93
N GLY A 77 11.14 8.76 16.67
CA GLY A 77 10.72 9.60 15.55
C GLY A 77 9.39 9.19 14.94
N ARG A 78 9.12 9.62 13.71
CA ARG A 78 7.96 9.22 12.92
C ARG A 78 8.38 8.54 11.63
N VAL A 79 7.66 7.50 11.25
CA VAL A 79 7.84 6.81 9.97
C VAL A 79 6.58 7.02 9.14
N TRP A 80 6.77 7.49 7.92
CA TRP A 80 5.71 7.73 6.95
C TRP A 80 5.91 6.86 5.72
N PHE A 81 4.83 6.39 5.11
CA PHE A 81 4.82 5.81 3.78
C PHE A 81 4.29 6.82 2.77
N GLU A 82 5.06 7.05 1.72
CA GLU A 82 4.71 7.95 0.63
C GLU A 82 4.59 7.17 -0.68
N THR A 83 3.48 7.39 -1.38
CA THR A 83 3.24 6.75 -2.69
C THR A 83 2.43 7.65 -3.62
N ASN A 84 2.43 7.29 -4.90
CA ASN A 84 1.51 7.83 -5.90
C ASN A 84 1.04 6.68 -6.79
N VAL A 85 -0.27 6.59 -6.94
CA VAL A 85 -0.95 5.52 -7.67
C VAL A 85 -1.58 6.14 -8.92
N ASP A 86 -1.46 5.48 -10.07
CA ASP A 86 -2.17 5.91 -11.27
C ASP A 86 -3.68 5.65 -11.11
N ASN A 87 -4.52 6.62 -11.49
CA ASN A 87 -5.99 6.59 -11.31
C ASN A 87 -6.42 6.69 -9.84
N TYR A 88 -6.84 5.59 -9.24
CA TYR A 88 -7.38 5.52 -7.89
C TYR A 88 -6.54 4.58 -7.03
N GLY A 89 -6.29 4.98 -5.79
CA GLY A 89 -5.69 4.06 -4.83
C GLY A 89 -6.07 4.35 -3.39
N GLU A 90 -5.91 3.33 -2.57
CA GLU A 90 -6.11 3.34 -1.13
C GLU A 90 -4.89 2.69 -0.47
N VAL A 91 -4.48 3.20 0.69
CA VAL A 91 -3.33 2.67 1.43
C VAL A 91 -3.82 2.23 2.80
N TYR A 92 -3.50 0.99 3.13
CA TYR A 92 -3.79 0.36 4.40
C TYR A 92 -2.48 0.05 5.13
N VAL A 93 -2.42 0.39 6.41
CA VAL A 93 -1.31 0.08 7.33
C VAL A 93 -1.89 -0.81 8.41
N ASP A 94 -1.36 -2.03 8.52
CA ASP A 94 -1.85 -3.05 9.44
C ASP A 94 -3.38 -3.25 9.37
N GLY A 95 -3.92 -3.20 8.15
CA GLY A 95 -5.36 -3.34 7.89
C GLY A 95 -6.20 -2.08 8.04
N ASN A 96 -5.60 -0.97 8.48
CA ASN A 96 -6.30 0.29 8.76
C ASN A 96 -6.03 1.35 7.70
N ILE A 97 -7.06 2.12 7.36
CA ILE A 97 -6.96 3.30 6.49
C ILE A 97 -7.40 4.54 7.26
N ASP A 98 -6.69 5.65 7.09
CA ASP A 98 -7.16 6.96 7.54
C ASP A 98 -8.33 7.40 6.66
N ARG A 99 -9.55 7.23 7.20
CA ARG A 99 -10.79 7.51 6.48
C ARG A 99 -11.05 8.99 6.25
N ASP A 100 -10.41 9.86 7.03
CA ASP A 100 -10.57 11.30 6.89
C ASP A 100 -9.69 11.85 5.76
N LYS A 101 -8.51 11.24 5.54
CA LYS A 101 -7.52 11.73 4.58
C LYS A 101 -7.40 10.93 3.28
N TRP A 102 -7.59 9.61 3.28
CA TRP A 102 -7.00 8.76 2.23
C TRP A 102 -7.94 7.85 1.43
N VAL A 103 -9.27 7.97 1.57
CA VAL A 103 -10.24 7.12 0.84
C VAL A 103 -10.43 7.54 -0.63
N VAL A 104 -10.88 8.78 -0.89
CA VAL A 104 -11.11 9.30 -2.25
C VAL A 104 -10.36 10.62 -2.41
N THR A 105 -9.09 10.53 -2.80
CA THR A 105 -8.17 11.69 -2.83
C THR A 105 -8.03 12.35 -4.19
N GLY A 106 -8.68 11.83 -5.23
CA GLY A 106 -8.56 12.32 -6.61
C GLY A 106 -7.54 11.55 -7.47
N ASN A 107 -7.58 11.80 -8.77
CA ASN A 107 -6.76 11.12 -9.77
C ASN A 107 -5.27 11.44 -9.59
N ASN A 108 -4.43 10.41 -9.50
CA ASN A 108 -2.98 10.55 -9.36
C ASN A 108 -2.56 11.40 -8.15
N THR A 109 -3.35 11.43 -7.09
CA THR A 109 -3.04 12.22 -5.89
C THR A 109 -1.93 11.53 -5.07
N PRO A 110 -0.84 12.23 -4.73
CA PRO A 110 0.17 11.73 -3.79
C PRO A 110 -0.44 11.38 -2.43
N LYS A 111 0.05 10.31 -1.81
CA LYS A 111 -0.38 9.85 -0.50
C LYS A 111 0.79 9.85 0.46
N ARG A 112 0.53 10.29 1.69
CA ARG A 112 1.48 10.26 2.80
C ARG A 112 0.78 9.76 4.05
N VAL A 113 1.10 8.54 4.44
CA VAL A 113 0.38 7.80 5.49
C VAL A 113 1.33 7.53 6.65
N LEU A 114 0.88 7.77 7.88
CA LEU A 114 1.68 7.49 9.06
C LEU A 114 1.76 5.98 9.27
N ILE A 115 2.97 5.46 9.46
CA ILE A 115 3.23 4.04 9.75
C ILE A 115 3.45 3.83 11.24
N ASP A 116 4.33 4.63 11.84
CA ASP A 116 4.74 4.46 13.24
C ASP A 116 5.03 5.83 13.88
N ASP A 117 4.49 6.05 15.08
CA ASP A 117 4.65 7.26 15.90
C ASP A 117 4.30 6.97 17.38
N PRO A 118 5.28 6.96 18.30
CA PRO A 118 6.71 7.05 18.04
C PRO A 118 7.27 5.76 17.43
N ALA A 119 8.25 5.89 16.55
CA ALA A 119 8.89 4.77 15.88
C ALA A 119 9.63 3.85 16.86
N VAL A 120 9.41 2.53 16.75
CA VAL A 120 10.08 1.51 17.57
C VAL A 120 10.89 0.56 16.68
N PRO A 121 12.23 0.57 16.74
CA PRO A 121 13.06 -0.35 15.97
C PRO A 121 12.71 -1.83 16.22
N GLY A 122 12.73 -2.61 15.15
CA GLY A 122 12.35 -4.02 15.17
C GLY A 122 10.85 -4.28 14.99
N THR A 123 10.00 -3.27 15.14
CA THR A 123 8.55 -3.40 14.83
C THR A 123 8.35 -3.69 13.36
N GLU A 124 7.41 -4.58 13.06
CA GLU A 124 7.01 -4.92 11.70
C GLU A 124 5.64 -4.34 11.38
N HIS A 125 5.49 -3.81 10.17
CA HIS A 125 4.23 -3.32 9.64
C HIS A 125 3.92 -3.96 8.30
N SER A 126 2.64 -4.24 8.06
CA SER A 126 2.12 -4.61 6.75
C SER A 126 1.52 -3.39 6.06
N ILE A 127 2.00 -3.12 4.85
CA ILE A 127 1.47 -2.05 3.99
C ILE A 127 0.79 -2.72 2.81
N ALA A 128 -0.50 -2.43 2.60
CA ALA A 128 -1.28 -2.89 1.47
C ALA A 128 -1.84 -1.69 0.69
N VAL A 129 -1.65 -1.70 -0.63
CA VAL A 129 -2.14 -0.64 -1.52
C VAL A 129 -3.11 -1.26 -2.51
N LEU A 130 -4.39 -0.86 -2.41
CA LEU A 130 -5.38 -1.16 -3.44
C LEU A 130 -5.25 -0.12 -4.54
N VAL A 131 -5.24 -0.57 -5.78
CA VAL A 131 -5.23 0.27 -6.98
C VAL A 131 -6.41 -0.11 -7.86
N ALA A 132 -7.10 0.88 -8.41
CA ALA A 132 -8.17 0.66 -9.37
C ALA A 132 -8.14 1.67 -10.53
N ASN A 133 -8.61 1.23 -11.70
CA ASN A 133 -8.89 2.15 -12.78
C ASN A 133 -10.05 3.09 -12.44
N ALA A 134 -9.99 4.30 -12.99
CA ALA A 134 -11.05 5.31 -12.91
C ALA A 134 -11.18 6.04 -14.25
N PRO A 135 -12.31 6.72 -14.53
CA PRO A 135 -13.58 6.67 -13.78
C PRO A 135 -14.25 5.29 -13.89
N LEU A 136 -15.05 4.90 -12.88
CA LEU A 136 -15.61 3.54 -12.81
C LEU A 136 -16.51 3.18 -14.01
N GLY A 137 -17.27 4.15 -14.54
CA GLY A 137 -18.19 3.92 -15.66
C GLY A 137 -17.54 3.93 -17.06
N ALA A 138 -16.28 4.37 -17.16
CA ALA A 138 -15.52 4.43 -18.41
C ALA A 138 -14.02 4.37 -18.09
N PRO A 139 -13.52 3.23 -17.57
CA PRO A 139 -12.15 3.11 -17.10
C PRO A 139 -11.15 3.36 -18.24
N VAL A 140 -10.06 4.05 -17.93
CA VAL A 140 -9.01 4.37 -18.91
C VAL A 140 -7.64 4.05 -18.35
N GLY A 141 -6.65 3.96 -19.24
CA GLY A 141 -5.24 3.90 -18.87
C GLY A 141 -4.81 2.57 -18.23
N SER A 142 -3.75 2.66 -17.43
CA SER A 142 -3.09 1.52 -16.78
C SER A 142 -3.02 1.76 -15.28
N ILE A 143 -3.05 0.70 -14.48
CA ILE A 143 -2.78 0.75 -13.05
C ILE A 143 -1.31 0.40 -12.76
N PHE A 144 -0.69 1.19 -11.88
CA PHE A 144 0.66 0.99 -11.35
C PHE A 144 0.93 1.98 -10.20
N MET A 145 1.99 1.75 -9.42
CA MET A 145 2.53 2.74 -8.47
C MET A 145 3.73 3.45 -9.09
N ARG A 146 3.75 4.79 -9.05
CA ARG A 146 4.89 5.57 -9.56
C ARG A 146 6.11 5.48 -8.64
N TYR A 147 5.87 5.47 -7.33
CA TYR A 147 6.88 5.32 -6.31
C TYR A 147 6.26 4.76 -5.04
N ALA A 148 7.09 4.20 -4.18
CA ALA A 148 6.73 3.77 -2.84
C ALA A 148 7.96 3.91 -1.94
N THR A 149 7.91 4.84 -0.99
CA THR A 149 9.09 5.25 -0.20
C THR A 149 8.71 5.40 1.27
N LEU A 150 9.62 5.00 2.17
CA LEU A 150 9.53 5.41 3.57
C LEU A 150 10.25 6.75 3.77
N ALA A 151 9.58 7.66 4.46
CA ALA A 151 10.14 8.91 4.95
C ALA A 151 10.29 8.81 6.48
N PHE A 152 11.48 9.17 6.96
CA PHE A 152 11.84 9.11 8.38
C PHE A 152 12.00 10.52 8.92
N GLU A 153 11.25 10.84 9.96
CA GLU A 153 11.37 12.10 10.69
C GLU A 153 11.98 11.79 12.06
N PRO A 154 13.18 12.29 12.40
CA PRO A 154 13.78 12.05 13.70
C PRO A 154 12.89 12.52 14.85
N ALA A 155 13.08 11.92 16.03
CA ALA A 155 12.48 12.42 17.26
C ALA A 155 12.82 13.92 17.42
N PRO A 156 11.89 14.76 17.93
CA PRO A 156 12.25 16.09 18.36
C PRO A 156 13.46 15.99 19.30
N GLY A 157 14.48 16.81 19.04
CA GLY A 157 15.63 16.91 19.93
C GLY A 157 15.19 17.32 21.35
N PRO A 158 16.02 17.06 22.37
CA PRO A 158 15.76 17.54 23.72
C PRO A 158 15.63 19.07 23.78
#